data_AF-A0A0D3J388-F1
#
_entry.id   AF-A0A0D3J388-F1
#
_cell.length_a   1.000
_cell.length_b   1.000
_cell.length_c   1.000
_cell.angle_alpha   90.00
_cell.angle_beta   90.00
_cell.angle_gamma   90.00
#
_symmetry.space_group_name_H-M   'P 1'
#
loop_
_entity.id
_entity.type
_entity.pdbx_description
1 polymer ?
#
loop_
_entity_poly.entity_id
_entity_poly.type
_entity_poly.pdbx_seq_one_letter_code
_entity_poly.pdbx_strand_id
1 'polypeptide(L)'
;MGLLALLHIAQAALGLCPGTAGGQGDPHLYGAHGGHADFRGRDNTFFNVVSHQKMSANIKTKDGEFRLHGAIVNGSWMVELHLIAPTTAGPLFWTYDAARISPASLLGFSNGTCGGKPFKLTGSRMGNLLRNGPLQRKVCGDVVLQANHSSVKVFMLPYWAITVAPKATPDYFHRSDRISGPEAHHLPQRAAVRLDLLFTLLRPERSLDVAPHGLIGQTFDGSDVGVDGAVDPKPQRGERMTTMAMAEGSIEGVWQDYIMPSPFATSFKFSRYNVQVRSDVHLGLRDGLPRRGHR
;
A
#
# COMPACT_ATOMS: atom_id res chain seq x y z
N MET A 1 39.90 -13.53 16.46
CA MET A 1 39.07 -14.72 16.74
C MET A 1 38.06 -14.30 17.79
N GLY A 2 36.77 -14.08 17.57
CA GLY A 2 35.84 -14.50 16.53
C GLY A 2 34.52 -14.80 17.25
N LEU A 3 33.70 -13.77 17.53
CA LEU A 3 32.38 -13.94 18.13
C LEU A 3 31.43 -12.84 17.66
N LEU A 4 30.99 -12.94 16.41
CA LEU A 4 29.77 -12.29 15.92
C LEU A 4 29.06 -13.32 15.03
N ALA A 5 28.44 -14.31 15.69
CA ALA A 5 27.62 -15.31 15.04
C ALA A 5 26.20 -14.74 14.86
N LEU A 6 25.91 -14.42 13.60
CA LEU A 6 24.63 -14.58 12.90
C LEU A 6 23.36 -14.61 13.77
N LEU A 7 22.64 -13.49 13.78
CA LEU A 7 21.18 -13.51 13.86
C LEU A 7 20.62 -13.69 12.43
N HIS A 8 20.82 -14.86 11.84
CA HIS A 8 20.01 -15.28 10.69
C HIS A 8 18.78 -15.96 11.25
N ILE A 9 17.68 -15.20 11.29
CA ILE A 9 16.35 -15.75 11.56
C ILE A 9 16.06 -16.73 10.42
N ALA A 10 15.90 -18.00 10.80
CA ALA A 10 15.40 -19.06 9.95
C ALA A 10 14.05 -18.64 9.36
N GLN A 11 14.02 -18.40 8.06
CA GLN A 11 12.81 -18.07 7.30
C GLN A 11 12.41 -19.22 6.37
N ALA A 12 12.83 -20.44 6.71
CA ALA A 12 12.61 -21.63 5.90
C ALA A 12 12.21 -22.83 6.78
N ALA A 13 10.99 -22.78 7.32
CA ALA A 13 10.28 -23.97 7.80
C ALA A 13 8.79 -23.59 7.85
N LEU A 14 7.95 -24.35 7.12
CA LEU A 14 6.57 -24.03 6.69
C LEU A 14 6.54 -23.21 5.39
N GLY A 15 6.44 -23.90 4.25
CA GLY A 15 6.37 -23.32 2.90
C GLY A 15 5.10 -22.51 2.62
N LEU A 16 4.92 -21.40 3.33
CA LEU A 16 3.98 -20.34 2.97
C LEU A 16 4.84 -19.19 2.43
N CYS A 17 4.80 -18.95 1.12
CA CYS A 17 5.39 -17.74 0.57
C CYS A 17 4.74 -16.53 1.25
N PRO A 18 5.50 -15.55 1.75
CA PRO A 18 4.91 -14.28 2.17
C PRO A 18 4.20 -13.68 0.95
N GLY A 19 2.86 -13.64 1.02
CA GLY A 19 2.03 -13.05 -0.02
C GLY A 19 2.50 -11.63 -0.31
N THR A 20 2.61 -11.29 -1.59
CA THR A 20 3.01 -9.95 -2.01
C THR A 20 2.03 -9.46 -3.07
N ALA A 21 1.40 -8.32 -2.77
CA ALA A 21 0.36 -7.72 -3.58
C ALA A 21 0.67 -6.24 -3.80
N GLY A 22 0.02 -5.60 -4.75
CA GLY A 22 0.35 -4.21 -5.05
C GLY A 22 -0.38 -3.63 -6.24
N GLY A 23 0.10 -2.47 -6.65
CA GLY A 23 -0.39 -1.75 -7.82
C GLY A 23 0.77 -1.05 -8.53
N GLN A 24 0.82 -1.11 -9.86
CA GLN A 24 1.88 -0.53 -10.65
C GLN A 24 1.33 0.10 -11.94
N GLY A 25 2.04 1.09 -12.47
CA GLY A 25 1.67 1.67 -13.77
C GLY A 25 0.38 2.49 -13.74
N ASP A 26 -0.38 2.42 -14.83
CA ASP A 26 -1.77 2.84 -14.95
C ASP A 26 -2.66 1.73 -14.37
N PRO A 27 -3.30 1.93 -13.21
CA PRO A 27 -3.04 1.03 -12.11
C PRO A 27 -3.45 -0.42 -12.39
N HIS A 28 -2.44 -1.27 -12.64
CA HIS A 28 -2.59 -2.71 -12.67
C HIS A 28 -2.38 -3.24 -11.27
N LEU A 29 -3.42 -3.86 -10.70
CA LEU A 29 -3.37 -4.54 -9.42
C LEU A 29 -2.91 -5.98 -9.59
N TYR A 30 -2.14 -6.45 -8.62
CA TYR A 30 -1.77 -7.85 -8.50
C TYR A 30 -1.96 -8.30 -7.05
N GLY A 31 -2.53 -9.48 -6.87
CA GLY A 31 -2.86 -10.07 -5.59
C GLY A 31 -1.73 -10.91 -5.02
N ALA A 32 -1.84 -11.20 -3.72
CA ALA A 32 -0.85 -11.94 -2.94
C ALA A 32 -0.50 -13.33 -3.54
N HIS A 33 -1.46 -13.93 -4.24
CA HIS A 33 -1.42 -15.28 -4.80
C HIS A 33 -1.54 -15.29 -6.34
N GLY A 34 -1.15 -14.19 -7.00
CA GLY A 34 -1.03 -14.12 -8.46
C GLY A 34 -2.27 -13.68 -9.23
N GLY A 35 -3.37 -13.30 -8.57
CA GLY A 35 -4.53 -12.71 -9.25
C GLY A 35 -4.21 -11.34 -9.83
N HIS A 36 -4.82 -10.97 -10.96
CA HIS A 36 -4.60 -9.71 -11.66
C HIS A 36 -5.89 -8.97 -11.98
N ALA A 37 -5.88 -7.64 -11.86
CA ALA A 37 -7.01 -6.81 -12.27
C ALA A 37 -6.57 -5.39 -12.58
N ASP A 38 -7.30 -4.71 -13.45
CA ASP A 38 -7.06 -3.31 -13.77
C ASP A 38 -7.95 -2.42 -12.92
N PHE A 39 -7.42 -1.28 -12.47
CA PHE A 39 -8.15 -0.34 -11.65
C PHE A 39 -7.90 1.10 -12.12
N ARG A 40 -8.85 1.62 -12.90
CA ARG A 40 -8.82 3.03 -13.32
C ARG A 40 -8.96 3.97 -12.11
N GLY A 41 -9.84 3.69 -11.16
CA GLY A 41 -10.20 4.67 -10.15
C GLY A 41 -10.96 5.87 -10.73
N ARG A 42 -10.93 7.00 -10.01
CA ARG A 42 -11.61 8.25 -10.39
C ARG A 42 -10.73 9.44 -10.08
N ASP A 43 -10.78 10.47 -10.93
CA ASP A 43 -9.96 11.66 -10.75
C ASP A 43 -10.11 12.26 -9.33
N ASN A 44 -8.96 12.61 -8.74
CA ASN A 44 -8.83 13.19 -7.40
C ASN A 44 -9.59 12.44 -6.29
N THR A 45 -9.80 11.14 -6.45
CA THR A 45 -10.57 10.32 -5.50
C THR A 45 -9.65 9.43 -4.68
N PHE A 46 -9.94 9.30 -3.38
CA PHE A 46 -9.22 8.39 -2.50
C PHE A 46 -9.89 7.03 -2.46
N PHE A 47 -9.09 5.97 -2.44
CA PHE A 47 -9.55 4.58 -2.32
C PHE A 47 -8.79 3.85 -1.23
N ASN A 48 -9.48 3.03 -0.44
CA ASN A 48 -8.82 2.12 0.49
C ASN A 48 -8.20 0.94 -0.26
N VAL A 49 -6.88 0.76 -0.13
CA VAL A 49 -6.17 -0.36 -0.74
C VAL A 49 -5.86 -1.46 0.26
N VAL A 50 -5.55 -1.11 1.51
CA VAL A 50 -5.36 -2.09 2.58
C VAL A 50 -5.99 -1.56 3.87
N SER A 51 -6.86 -2.37 4.47
CA SER A 51 -7.41 -2.18 5.80
C SER A 51 -7.09 -3.42 6.62
N HIS A 52 -6.39 -3.23 7.74
CA HIS A 52 -6.00 -4.27 8.68
C HIS A 52 -6.10 -3.70 10.10
N GLN A 53 -6.19 -4.54 11.12
CA GLN A 53 -6.35 -4.10 12.52
C GLN A 53 -5.32 -3.03 12.95
N LYS A 54 -4.10 -3.12 12.43
CA LYS A 54 -2.97 -2.24 12.76
C LYS A 54 -2.67 -1.17 11.72
N MET A 55 -3.40 -1.09 10.61
CA MET A 55 -3.18 -0.02 9.63
C MET A 55 -4.34 0.16 8.66
N SER A 56 -4.48 1.38 8.15
CA SER A 56 -5.28 1.65 6.96
C SER A 56 -4.44 2.43 5.97
N ALA A 57 -4.40 1.98 4.73
CA ALA A 57 -3.69 2.59 3.63
C ALA A 57 -4.68 3.01 2.53
N ASN A 58 -4.64 4.28 2.17
CA ASN A 58 -5.46 4.85 1.11
C ASN A 58 -4.55 5.39 0.00
N ILE A 59 -4.98 5.24 -1.24
CA ILE A 59 -4.33 5.88 -2.39
C ILE A 59 -5.20 7.00 -2.91
N LYS A 60 -4.59 7.94 -3.62
CA LYS A 60 -5.32 8.86 -4.51
C LYS A 60 -5.05 8.51 -5.95
N THR A 61 -6.10 8.42 -6.75
CA THR A 61 -6.00 8.32 -8.22
C THR A 61 -6.20 9.67 -8.87
N LYS A 62 -5.48 9.93 -9.97
CA LYS A 62 -5.65 11.13 -10.79
C LYS A 62 -5.65 10.74 -12.26
N ASP A 63 -6.57 11.31 -13.02
CA ASP A 63 -6.70 11.02 -14.44
C ASP A 63 -5.49 11.58 -15.23
N GLY A 64 -5.20 10.96 -16.36
CA GLY A 64 -4.16 11.40 -17.26
C GLY A 64 -4.22 10.71 -18.62
N GLU A 65 -3.53 11.28 -19.60
CA GLU A 65 -3.40 10.71 -20.93
C GLU A 65 -1.93 10.38 -21.24
N PHE A 66 -1.71 9.22 -21.83
CA PHE A 66 -0.37 8.76 -22.21
C PHE A 66 -0.41 7.93 -23.49
N ARG A 67 0.75 7.77 -24.12
CA ARG A 67 0.95 6.94 -25.29
C ARG A 67 1.45 5.59 -24.82
N LEU A 68 0.84 4.53 -25.33
CA LEU A 68 1.26 3.16 -25.07
C LEU A 68 1.17 2.38 -26.37
N HIS A 69 2.26 1.76 -26.80
CA HIS A 69 2.35 1.01 -28.06
C HIS A 69 1.83 1.76 -29.31
N GLY A 70 1.98 3.09 -29.32
CA GLY A 70 1.51 3.96 -30.41
C GLY A 70 0.01 4.28 -30.38
N ALA A 71 -0.73 3.82 -29.36
CA ALA A 71 -2.06 4.29 -29.03
C ALA A 71 -2.00 5.55 -28.15
N ILE A 72 -3.13 6.26 -28.01
CA ILE A 72 -3.37 7.24 -26.94
C ILE A 72 -4.34 6.61 -25.94
N VAL A 73 -3.96 6.53 -24.68
CA VAL A 73 -4.75 5.95 -23.59
C VAL A 73 -5.16 7.06 -22.64
N ASN A 74 -6.47 7.21 -22.44
CA ASN A 74 -7.05 8.02 -21.39
C ASN A 74 -7.18 7.11 -20.16
N GLY A 75 -6.27 7.23 -19.20
CA GLY A 75 -6.21 6.39 -18.01
C GLY A 75 -6.11 7.21 -16.73
N SER A 76 -5.42 6.67 -15.74
CA SER A 76 -5.15 7.33 -14.46
C SER A 76 -3.82 6.87 -13.89
N TRP A 77 -3.44 7.46 -12.75
CA TRP A 77 -2.25 7.11 -12.00
C TRP A 77 -2.54 7.12 -10.50
N MET A 78 -1.85 6.27 -9.74
CA MET A 78 -1.71 6.47 -8.30
C MET A 78 -0.73 7.60 -8.04
N VAL A 79 -1.12 8.61 -7.25
CA VAL A 79 -0.33 9.84 -7.06
C VAL A 79 -0.02 10.16 -5.60
N GLU A 80 -0.82 9.64 -4.67
CA GLU A 80 -0.58 9.79 -3.24
C GLU A 80 -0.82 8.45 -2.55
N LEU A 81 -0.01 8.14 -1.54
CA LEU A 81 -0.24 7.04 -0.59
C LEU A 81 -0.33 7.65 0.82
N HIS A 82 -1.38 7.30 1.55
CA HIS A 82 -1.61 7.73 2.92
C HIS A 82 -1.75 6.51 3.83
N LEU A 83 -0.96 6.49 4.90
CA LEU A 83 -0.98 5.43 5.91
C LEU A 83 -1.36 6.02 7.26
N ILE A 84 -2.32 5.38 7.92
CA ILE A 84 -2.58 5.56 9.34
C ILE A 84 -2.30 4.25 10.08
N ALA A 85 -1.59 4.34 11.21
CA ALA A 85 -1.30 3.19 12.07
C ALA A 85 -1.29 3.60 13.55
N PRO A 86 -1.95 2.85 14.46
CA PRO A 86 -1.67 2.95 15.88
C PRO A 86 -0.27 2.41 16.16
N THR A 87 0.54 3.14 16.92
CA THR A 87 1.89 2.71 17.32
C THR A 87 2.08 2.91 18.83
N THR A 88 3.12 2.29 19.40
CA THR A 88 3.49 2.50 20.80
C THR A 88 3.96 3.93 21.12
N ALA A 89 4.29 4.74 20.12
CA ALA A 89 4.65 6.16 20.28
C ALA A 89 3.47 7.12 20.00
N GLY A 90 2.24 6.59 19.85
CA GLY A 90 1.06 7.32 19.42
C GLY A 90 0.73 7.09 17.93
N PRO A 91 -0.36 7.66 17.40
CA PRO A 91 -0.77 7.43 16.02
C PRO A 91 0.27 7.97 15.03
N LEU A 92 0.58 7.15 14.02
CA LEU A 92 1.31 7.53 12.83
C LEU A 92 0.32 7.95 11.75
N PHE A 93 0.52 9.13 11.19
CA PHE A 93 -0.08 9.57 9.93
C PHE A 93 1.07 9.84 8.98
N TRP A 94 1.06 9.23 7.80
CA TRP A 94 2.15 9.37 6.83
C TRP A 94 1.61 9.49 5.42
N THR A 95 2.12 10.48 4.68
CA THR A 95 1.79 10.73 3.29
C THR A 95 3.04 10.68 2.43
N TYR A 96 2.97 9.90 1.36
CA TYR A 96 3.91 9.94 0.24
C TYR A 96 3.21 10.57 -0.96
N ASP A 97 3.69 11.74 -1.39
CA ASP A 97 3.01 12.60 -2.39
C ASP A 97 3.90 12.77 -3.62
N ALA A 98 3.44 12.24 -4.76
CA ALA A 98 4.16 12.29 -6.02
C ALA A 98 4.33 13.72 -6.56
N ALA A 99 3.40 14.64 -6.29
CA ALA A 99 3.45 16.01 -6.81
C ALA A 99 4.61 16.82 -6.22
N ARG A 100 5.16 16.36 -5.08
CA ARG A 100 6.33 16.95 -4.40
C ARG A 100 7.67 16.44 -4.94
N ILE A 101 7.65 15.44 -5.82
CA ILE A 101 8.84 14.76 -6.31
C ILE A 101 9.16 15.28 -7.71
N SER A 102 10.39 15.72 -7.89
CA SER A 102 10.87 16.11 -9.22
C SER A 102 11.07 14.85 -10.07
N PRO A 103 10.45 14.74 -11.26
CA PRO A 103 10.70 13.63 -12.18
C PRO A 103 12.15 13.56 -12.67
N ALA A 104 12.91 14.66 -12.58
CA ALA A 104 14.32 14.69 -12.98
C ALA A 104 15.26 14.06 -11.94
N SER A 105 14.95 14.22 -10.64
CA SER A 105 15.80 13.70 -9.56
C SER A 105 15.27 12.43 -8.93
N LEU A 106 13.94 12.24 -8.94
CA LEU A 106 13.22 11.20 -8.20
C LEU A 106 13.66 11.09 -6.74
N LEU A 107 14.14 12.17 -6.13
CA LEU A 107 14.42 12.18 -4.70
C LEU A 107 13.08 12.11 -3.98
N GLY A 108 12.86 11.01 -3.26
CA GLY A 108 11.59 10.75 -2.60
C GLY A 108 11.25 11.86 -1.62
N PHE A 109 9.97 12.17 -1.48
CA PHE A 109 9.49 13.10 -0.48
C PHE A 109 8.27 12.49 0.21
N SER A 110 8.29 12.52 1.53
CA SER A 110 7.11 12.20 2.33
C SER A 110 7.12 12.98 3.64
N ASN A 111 5.95 13.12 4.24
CA ASN A 111 5.79 13.79 5.52
C ASN A 111 4.75 13.07 6.37
N GLY A 112 4.63 13.48 7.61
CA GLY A 112 3.68 12.88 8.52
C GLY A 112 3.80 13.39 9.94
N THR A 113 3.00 12.79 10.81
CA THR A 113 3.07 13.01 12.26
C THR A 113 3.19 11.67 12.98
N CYS A 114 3.99 11.63 14.03
CA CYS A 114 4.10 10.48 14.93
C CYS A 114 3.80 10.95 16.36
N GLY A 115 2.70 10.48 16.95
CA GLY A 115 2.26 10.98 18.26
C GLY A 115 2.07 12.50 18.27
N GLY A 116 1.53 13.04 17.17
CA GLY A 116 1.35 14.49 16.95
C GLY A 116 2.62 15.26 16.57
N LYS A 117 3.81 14.66 16.64
CA LYS A 117 5.06 15.34 16.27
C LYS A 117 5.31 15.24 14.76
N PRO A 118 5.43 16.36 14.04
CA PRO A 118 5.65 16.34 12.60
C PRO A 118 7.04 15.81 12.24
N PHE A 119 7.15 15.17 11.08
CA PHE A 119 8.41 14.75 10.48
C PHE A 119 8.33 14.81 8.96
N LYS A 120 9.50 14.82 8.32
CA LYS A 120 9.65 14.68 6.87
C LYS A 120 10.73 13.66 6.57
N LEU A 121 10.56 12.93 5.49
CA LEU A 121 11.59 12.06 4.92
C LEU A 121 11.88 12.53 3.51
N THR A 122 13.16 12.57 3.18
CA THR A 122 13.64 12.88 1.84
C THR A 122 14.60 11.81 1.36
N GLY A 123 14.59 11.59 0.06
CA GLY A 123 15.61 10.84 -0.63
C GLY A 123 17.01 11.36 -0.32
N SER A 124 17.97 10.45 -0.39
CA SER A 124 19.39 10.82 -0.41
C SER A 124 20.00 10.40 -1.73
N ARG A 125 20.85 11.25 -2.32
CA ARG A 125 21.63 10.90 -3.51
C ARG A 125 22.53 9.70 -3.20
N MET A 126 22.67 8.81 -4.18
CA MET A 126 23.64 7.71 -4.12
C MET A 126 25.05 8.29 -3.90
N GLY A 127 25.63 8.03 -2.74
CA GLY A 127 26.93 8.58 -2.32
C GLY A 127 26.98 9.03 -0.85
N ASN A 128 25.83 9.39 -0.27
CA ASN A 128 25.77 9.69 1.17
C ASN A 128 25.73 8.40 2.00
N LEU A 129 26.69 8.27 2.90
CA LEU A 129 26.86 7.14 3.82
C LEU A 129 25.76 7.06 4.91
N LEU A 130 24.98 8.13 5.11
CA LEU A 130 23.99 8.21 6.20
C LEU A 130 22.57 7.86 5.74
N ARG A 131 22.35 6.61 5.32
CA ARG A 131 20.98 6.10 5.07
C ARG A 131 20.11 6.05 6.35
N ASN A 132 20.73 6.15 7.52
CA ASN A 132 20.04 6.17 8.82
C ASN A 132 19.87 7.59 9.38
N GLY A 133 20.12 8.64 8.58
CA GLY A 133 19.95 10.02 9.01
C GLY A 133 18.50 10.38 9.33
N PRO A 134 18.27 11.49 10.07
CA PRO A 134 16.94 11.91 10.51
C PRO A 134 15.98 12.26 9.37
N LEU A 135 16.50 12.50 8.15
CA LEU A 135 15.70 12.72 6.95
C LEU A 135 15.47 11.43 6.14
N GLN A 136 16.14 10.33 6.47
CA GLN A 136 16.02 9.07 5.73
C GLN A 136 15.34 7.99 6.55
N ARG A 137 15.35 8.11 7.88
CA ARG A 137 14.77 7.12 8.77
C ARG A 137 13.92 7.77 9.84
N LYS A 138 12.67 7.30 9.98
CA LYS A 138 11.77 7.66 11.07
C LYS A 138 11.34 6.40 11.80
N VAL A 139 11.56 6.37 13.11
CA VAL A 139 10.95 5.39 14.01
C VAL A 139 9.75 6.07 14.67
N CYS A 140 8.60 5.40 14.61
CA CYS A 140 7.37 5.76 15.30
C CYS A 140 6.87 4.54 16.07
N GLY A 141 7.29 4.43 17.34
CA GLY A 141 7.03 3.24 18.14
C GLY A 141 7.62 1.99 17.48
N ASP A 142 6.75 1.06 17.17
CA ASP A 142 7.00 -0.21 16.50
C ASP A 142 7.00 -0.13 14.95
N VAL A 143 6.75 1.05 14.38
CA VAL A 143 6.80 1.29 12.93
C VAL A 143 8.09 2.01 12.54
N VAL A 144 8.77 1.50 11.49
CA VAL A 144 9.97 2.11 10.93
C VAL A 144 9.74 2.49 9.48
N LEU A 145 9.89 3.77 9.17
CA LEU A 145 9.91 4.29 7.80
C LEU A 145 11.36 4.53 7.38
N GLN A 146 11.75 3.95 6.25
CA GLN A 146 13.10 4.01 5.71
C GLN A 146 13.05 4.49 4.26
N ALA A 147 13.38 5.77 4.05
CA ALA A 147 13.64 6.30 2.73
C ALA A 147 14.97 5.78 2.18
N ASN A 148 14.96 5.39 0.92
CA ASN A 148 16.12 4.96 0.16
C ASN A 148 16.03 5.53 -1.24
N HIS A 149 16.82 6.58 -1.49
CA HIS A 149 16.80 7.39 -2.72
C HIS A 149 15.38 7.87 -3.06
N SER A 150 14.67 7.14 -3.92
CA SER A 150 13.32 7.47 -4.35
C SER A 150 12.27 6.81 -3.47
N SER A 151 12.47 5.54 -3.11
CA SER A 151 11.48 4.74 -2.40
C SER A 151 11.43 5.00 -0.90
N VAL A 152 10.30 4.69 -0.26
CA VAL A 152 10.23 4.50 1.20
C VAL A 152 9.72 3.09 1.47
N LYS A 153 10.43 2.39 2.35
CA LYS A 153 9.97 1.13 2.95
C LYS A 153 9.42 1.40 4.34
N VAL A 154 8.21 0.90 4.62
CA VAL A 154 7.60 0.95 5.95
C VAL A 154 7.59 -0.47 6.51
N PHE A 155 8.20 -0.66 7.66
CA PHE A 155 8.20 -1.92 8.39
C PHE A 155 7.29 -1.78 9.61
N MET A 156 6.26 -2.63 9.67
CA MET A 156 5.31 -2.74 10.78
C MET A 156 5.37 -4.17 11.31
N LEU A 157 6.47 -4.48 11.99
CA LEU A 157 6.74 -5.86 12.44
C LEU A 157 5.74 -6.29 13.52
N PRO A 158 5.32 -7.57 13.54
CA PRO A 158 5.73 -8.65 12.62
C PRO A 158 4.85 -8.77 11.36
N TYR A 159 3.96 -7.81 11.07
CA TYR A 159 2.88 -8.01 10.09
C TYR A 159 3.23 -7.56 8.68
N TRP A 160 3.68 -6.31 8.48
CA TRP A 160 3.71 -5.72 7.15
C TRP A 160 5.07 -5.13 6.79
N ALA A 161 5.47 -5.33 5.54
CA ALA A 161 6.42 -4.47 4.83
C ALA A 161 5.70 -3.81 3.66
N ILE A 162 5.77 -2.48 3.59
CA ILE A 162 5.18 -1.69 2.51
C ILE A 162 6.31 -0.99 1.76
N THR A 163 6.31 -1.02 0.44
CA THR A 163 7.20 -0.20 -0.38
C THR A 163 6.37 0.72 -1.25
N VAL A 164 6.65 2.02 -1.19
CA VAL A 164 6.20 2.99 -2.20
C VAL A 164 7.40 3.43 -3.00
N ALA A 165 7.27 3.42 -4.32
CA ALA A 165 8.31 3.84 -5.25
C ALA A 165 7.74 4.84 -6.26
N PRO A 166 8.30 6.05 -6.36
CA PRO A 166 7.89 6.98 -7.40
C PRO A 166 8.52 6.55 -8.72
N LYS A 167 7.78 6.72 -9.82
CA LYS A 167 8.27 6.56 -11.19
C LYS A 167 7.99 7.84 -11.94
N ALA A 168 9.00 8.35 -12.65
CA ALA A 168 8.77 9.41 -13.61
C ALA A 168 7.83 8.89 -14.70
N THR A 169 6.84 9.70 -15.06
CA THR A 169 5.92 9.45 -16.15
C THR A 169 6.04 10.55 -17.19
N PRO A 170 6.33 10.20 -18.44
CA PRO A 170 6.76 8.86 -18.85
C PRO A 170 8.20 8.62 -18.32
N ASP A 171 8.71 7.39 -18.37
CA ASP A 171 10.03 7.12 -17.80
C ASP A 171 11.15 7.88 -18.53
N TYR A 172 12.38 7.83 -17.99
CA TYR A 172 13.50 8.60 -18.54
C TYR A 172 13.76 8.35 -20.04
N PHE A 173 13.48 7.13 -20.52
CA PHE A 173 13.65 6.70 -21.89
C PHE A 173 12.43 7.00 -22.77
N HIS A 174 11.26 7.17 -22.16
CA HIS A 174 9.97 7.33 -22.84
C HIS A 174 9.36 8.74 -22.72
N ARG A 175 10.17 9.79 -22.48
CA ARG A 175 9.79 11.22 -22.30
C ARG A 175 8.72 11.80 -23.24
N SER A 176 8.51 11.23 -24.42
CA SER A 176 7.48 11.60 -25.41
C SER A 176 6.07 11.09 -25.12
N ASP A 177 5.91 10.18 -24.16
CA ASP A 177 4.71 9.34 -24.10
C ASP A 177 3.61 9.95 -23.22
N ARG A 178 3.90 10.85 -22.28
CA ARG A 178 2.84 11.55 -21.53
C ARG A 178 2.23 12.70 -22.35
N ILE A 179 0.90 12.77 -22.36
CA ILE A 179 0.13 13.84 -23.00
C ILE A 179 -0.42 14.80 -21.93
N SER A 180 -1.08 14.28 -20.88
CA SER A 180 -1.67 15.07 -19.78
C SER A 180 -1.67 14.28 -18.46
N GLY A 181 -2.10 14.87 -17.33
CA GLY A 181 -2.16 14.20 -16.02
C GLY A 181 -1.31 14.87 -14.92
N PRO A 182 -1.06 14.21 -13.76
CA PRO A 182 -0.55 14.86 -12.54
C PRO A 182 0.69 15.73 -12.77
N GLU A 183 0.54 17.04 -12.62
CA GLU A 183 1.65 17.97 -12.77
C GLU A 183 2.52 17.96 -11.50
N ALA A 184 3.84 17.90 -11.68
CA ALA A 184 4.76 18.25 -10.62
C ALA A 184 4.68 19.76 -10.39
N HIS A 185 4.48 20.18 -9.14
CA HIS A 185 4.11 21.57 -8.77
C HIS A 185 5.11 22.65 -9.23
N HIS A 186 6.31 22.29 -9.69
CA HIS A 186 7.45 23.20 -9.92
C HIS A 186 8.16 23.03 -11.28
N LEU A 187 7.59 22.33 -12.27
CA LEU A 187 8.21 22.22 -13.60
C LEU A 187 7.21 22.51 -14.73
N PRO A 188 7.55 23.41 -15.68
CA PRO A 188 6.72 23.64 -16.84
C PRO A 188 6.85 22.45 -17.79
N GLN A 189 5.71 21.81 -18.05
CA GLN A 189 5.41 20.93 -19.18
C GLN A 189 6.05 19.52 -19.20
N ARG A 190 5.16 18.53 -19.36
CA ARG A 190 5.39 17.15 -19.88
C ARG A 190 5.99 16.05 -19.00
N ALA A 191 6.54 16.32 -17.81
CA ALA A 191 6.92 15.24 -16.88
C ALA A 191 6.07 15.22 -15.60
N ALA A 192 5.68 14.03 -15.17
CA ALA A 192 4.86 13.74 -14.00
C ALA A 192 5.51 12.64 -13.15
N VAL A 193 4.99 12.37 -11.96
CA VAL A 193 5.41 11.23 -11.15
C VAL A 193 4.17 10.43 -10.77
N ARG A 194 4.23 9.11 -10.96
CA ARG A 194 3.26 8.15 -10.41
C ARG A 194 3.88 7.37 -9.26
N LEU A 195 3.05 6.67 -8.51
CA LEU A 195 3.47 5.76 -7.45
C LEU A 195 3.21 4.30 -7.86
N ASP A 196 4.22 3.47 -7.64
CA ASP A 196 4.11 2.02 -7.62
C ASP A 196 4.14 1.55 -6.16
N LEU A 197 3.28 0.60 -5.81
CA LEU A 197 3.03 0.16 -4.45
C LEU A 197 3.25 -1.34 -4.32
N LEU A 198 3.87 -1.75 -3.21
CA LEU A 198 4.06 -3.14 -2.82
C LEU A 198 3.68 -3.32 -1.35
N PHE A 199 2.83 -4.30 -1.08
CA PHE A 199 2.44 -4.72 0.26
C PHE A 199 2.84 -6.19 0.41
N THR A 200 3.66 -6.47 1.41
CA THR A 200 4.11 -7.83 1.74
C THR A 200 3.68 -8.15 3.15
N LEU A 201 2.97 -9.26 3.32
CA LEU A 201 2.65 -9.81 4.62
C LEU A 201 3.84 -10.64 5.12
N LEU A 202 4.38 -10.30 6.28
CA LEU A 202 5.58 -10.89 6.87
C LEU A 202 5.28 -12.08 7.80
N ARG A 203 4.02 -12.51 7.84
CA ARG A 203 3.49 -13.63 8.62
C ARG A 203 2.54 -14.45 7.74
N PRO A 204 2.31 -15.73 8.05
CA PRO A 204 1.23 -16.50 7.43
C PRO A 204 -0.13 -15.80 7.54
N GLU A 205 -0.89 -15.73 6.45
CA GLU A 205 -2.23 -15.13 6.41
C GLU A 205 -3.18 -15.78 7.43
N ARG A 206 -3.10 -17.10 7.55
CA ARG A 206 -3.86 -17.91 8.52
C ARG A 206 -3.53 -17.59 9.98
N SER A 207 -2.44 -16.86 10.24
CA SER A 207 -2.05 -16.41 11.59
C SER A 207 -2.55 -15.01 11.94
N LEU A 208 -3.31 -14.38 11.04
CA LEU A 208 -3.94 -13.10 11.29
C LEU A 208 -5.27 -13.30 12.02
N ASP A 209 -5.48 -12.52 13.08
CA ASP A 209 -6.72 -12.55 13.85
C ASP A 209 -7.93 -12.05 13.04
N VAL A 210 -7.67 -11.14 12.10
CA VAL A 210 -8.66 -10.62 11.14
C VAL A 210 -8.00 -10.52 9.78
N ALA A 211 -8.60 -11.19 8.78
CA ALA A 211 -8.18 -11.09 7.40
C ALA A 211 -8.21 -9.61 6.94
N PRO A 212 -7.15 -9.10 6.30
CA PRO A 212 -7.14 -7.75 5.74
C PRO A 212 -8.21 -7.60 4.66
N HIS A 213 -8.61 -6.36 4.41
CA HIS A 213 -9.53 -6.00 3.33
C HIS A 213 -9.02 -4.75 2.59
N GLY A 214 -9.81 -4.17 1.71
CA GLY A 214 -9.38 -3.13 0.76
C GLY A 214 -9.08 -3.72 -0.61
N LEU A 215 -8.94 -2.87 -1.64
CA LEU A 215 -8.77 -3.30 -3.03
C LEU A 215 -7.65 -4.34 -3.20
N ILE A 216 -6.54 -4.17 -2.48
CA ILE A 216 -5.39 -5.08 -2.45
C ILE A 216 -5.44 -6.00 -1.22
N GLY A 217 -5.86 -5.48 -0.07
CA GLY A 217 -5.78 -6.22 1.20
C GLY A 217 -6.65 -7.48 1.24
N GLN A 218 -7.79 -7.50 0.53
CA GLN A 218 -8.64 -8.69 0.46
C GLN A 218 -7.99 -9.88 -0.28
N THR A 219 -6.89 -9.66 -1.01
CA THR A 219 -6.14 -10.76 -1.67
C THR A 219 -5.34 -11.61 -0.67
N PHE A 220 -5.23 -11.18 0.58
CA PHE A 220 -4.61 -11.90 1.69
C PHE A 220 -5.67 -12.65 2.52
N ASP A 221 -6.45 -13.52 1.87
CA ASP A 221 -7.61 -14.20 2.46
C ASP A 221 -7.31 -15.58 3.06
N GLY A 222 -6.07 -16.06 2.95
CA GLY A 222 -5.63 -17.37 3.43
C GLY A 222 -6.10 -18.56 2.60
N SER A 223 -6.67 -18.33 1.41
CA SER A 223 -7.06 -19.39 0.47
C SER A 223 -5.86 -19.93 -0.33
N ASP A 224 -4.78 -19.16 -0.44
CA ASP A 224 -3.64 -19.40 -1.34
C ASP A 224 -4.05 -19.42 -2.83
N VAL A 225 -5.19 -18.80 -3.17
CA VAL A 225 -5.73 -18.73 -4.54
C VAL A 225 -5.78 -17.28 -5.01
N GLY A 226 -5.20 -17.01 -6.19
CA GLY A 226 -5.35 -15.73 -6.88
C GLY A 226 -6.69 -15.65 -7.60
N VAL A 227 -7.36 -14.50 -7.50
CA VAL A 227 -8.59 -14.21 -8.24
C VAL A 227 -8.32 -13.10 -9.25
N ASP A 228 -8.50 -13.43 -10.54
CA ASP A 228 -8.44 -12.45 -11.61
C ASP A 228 -9.73 -11.62 -11.67
N GLY A 229 -9.56 -10.33 -11.95
CA GLY A 229 -10.65 -9.40 -12.15
C GLY A 229 -10.70 -8.88 -13.58
N ALA A 230 -11.52 -7.87 -13.79
CA ALA A 230 -11.62 -7.17 -15.07
C ALA A 230 -10.26 -6.56 -15.46
N VAL A 231 -9.94 -6.68 -16.74
CA VAL A 231 -8.73 -6.13 -17.37
C VAL A 231 -9.17 -5.40 -18.64
N ASP A 232 -8.58 -4.24 -18.90
CA ASP A 232 -8.86 -3.46 -20.10
C ASP A 232 -8.24 -4.12 -21.35
N PRO A 233 -8.83 -3.93 -22.54
CA PRO A 233 -8.24 -4.44 -23.77
C PRO A 233 -6.87 -3.79 -24.01
N LYS A 234 -5.95 -4.56 -24.60
CA LYS A 234 -4.63 -4.03 -24.96
C LYS A 234 -4.77 -2.89 -25.97
N PRO A 235 -4.17 -1.71 -25.75
CA PRO A 235 -4.23 -0.61 -26.71
C PRO A 235 -3.60 -1.00 -28.05
N GLN A 236 -4.28 -0.72 -29.17
CA GLN A 236 -3.71 -0.96 -30.50
C GLN A 236 -3.11 0.31 -31.10
N ARG A 237 -2.06 0.14 -31.92
CA ARG A 237 -1.34 1.25 -32.53
C ARG A 237 -2.29 2.13 -33.36
N GLY A 238 -2.24 3.43 -33.11
CA GLY A 238 -3.06 4.43 -33.84
C GLY A 238 -4.44 4.65 -33.23
N GLU A 239 -4.85 3.87 -32.23
CA GLU A 239 -6.13 4.06 -31.55
C GLU A 239 -6.06 5.13 -30.47
N ARG A 240 -7.25 5.62 -30.09
CA ARG A 240 -7.47 6.32 -28.83
C ARG A 240 -8.46 5.50 -28.01
N MET A 241 -8.07 5.10 -26.80
CA MET A 241 -8.93 4.33 -25.90
C MET A 241 -9.03 4.97 -24.52
N THR A 242 -10.04 4.58 -23.75
CA THR A 242 -10.22 4.95 -22.36
C THR A 242 -10.29 3.67 -21.54
N THR A 243 -9.44 3.52 -20.52
CA THR A 243 -9.51 2.39 -19.58
C THR A 243 -10.80 2.49 -18.76
N MET A 244 -11.42 1.36 -18.41
CA MET A 244 -12.71 1.32 -17.73
C MET A 244 -12.78 0.31 -16.59
N ALA A 245 -11.86 -0.64 -16.50
CA ALA A 245 -11.87 -1.65 -15.45
C ALA A 245 -11.68 -1.02 -14.06
N MET A 246 -12.43 -1.52 -13.09
CA MET A 246 -12.42 -1.09 -11.69
C MET A 246 -12.22 -2.28 -10.74
N ALA A 247 -11.45 -3.26 -11.20
CA ALA A 247 -11.17 -4.53 -10.52
C ALA A 247 -12.40 -5.42 -10.26
N GLU A 248 -13.46 -5.29 -11.05
CA GLU A 248 -14.65 -6.13 -10.93
C GLU A 248 -14.28 -7.62 -11.03
N GLY A 249 -14.88 -8.46 -10.20
CA GLY A 249 -14.60 -9.90 -10.16
C GLY A 249 -13.46 -10.31 -9.24
N SER A 250 -12.47 -9.43 -8.99
CA SER A 250 -11.42 -9.68 -7.99
C SER A 250 -11.66 -9.00 -6.65
N ILE A 251 -12.69 -8.14 -6.56
CA ILE A 251 -13.06 -7.42 -5.35
C ILE A 251 -14.44 -7.82 -4.82
N GLU A 252 -14.62 -7.81 -3.51
CA GLU A 252 -15.93 -7.93 -2.87
C GLU A 252 -16.74 -6.64 -3.04
N GLY A 253 -18.00 -6.76 -3.48
CA GLY A 253 -18.86 -5.59 -3.70
C GLY A 253 -18.51 -4.83 -4.98
N VAL A 254 -18.54 -3.50 -4.91
CA VAL A 254 -18.26 -2.62 -6.06
C VAL A 254 -17.22 -1.57 -5.68
N TRP A 255 -16.52 -1.01 -6.67
CA TRP A 255 -15.41 -0.08 -6.42
C TRP A 255 -15.81 1.17 -5.60
N GLN A 256 -17.07 1.61 -5.67
CA GLN A 256 -17.58 2.74 -4.89
C GLN A 256 -17.54 2.46 -3.38
N ASP A 257 -17.65 1.20 -2.97
CA ASP A 257 -17.59 0.79 -1.55
C ASP A 257 -16.22 1.09 -0.92
N TYR A 258 -15.19 1.29 -1.74
CA TYR A 258 -13.82 1.56 -1.34
C TYR A 258 -13.44 3.05 -1.36
N ILE A 259 -14.35 3.95 -1.77
CA ILE A 259 -14.09 5.40 -1.80
C ILE A 259 -13.92 5.92 -0.37
N MET A 260 -12.89 6.73 -0.17
CA MET A 260 -12.59 7.36 1.11
C MET A 260 -12.81 8.89 1.04
N PRO A 261 -13.44 9.50 2.05
CA PRO A 261 -13.73 10.93 2.06
C PRO A 261 -12.49 11.81 2.31
N SER A 262 -11.40 11.23 2.82
CA SER A 262 -10.16 11.97 3.11
C SER A 262 -8.93 11.04 3.12
N PRO A 263 -7.71 11.60 3.05
CA PRO A 263 -6.46 10.85 3.02
C PRO A 263 -6.32 9.78 4.10
N PHE A 264 -6.72 10.09 5.33
CA PHE A 264 -6.56 9.23 6.50
C PHE A 264 -7.88 8.68 7.04
N ALA A 265 -8.97 8.79 6.28
CA ALA A 265 -10.22 8.15 6.65
C ALA A 265 -10.03 6.63 6.76
N THR A 266 -10.78 6.00 7.66
CA THR A 266 -10.72 4.55 7.90
C THR A 266 -12.08 3.90 7.89
N SER A 267 -13.16 4.68 7.90
CA SER A 267 -14.53 4.17 7.87
C SER A 267 -14.99 3.98 6.43
N PHE A 268 -15.27 2.73 6.07
CA PHE A 268 -15.89 2.29 4.82
C PHE A 268 -16.48 0.89 5.05
N LYS A 269 -17.25 0.38 4.08
CA LYS A 269 -18.04 -0.85 4.19
C LYS A 269 -17.27 -2.07 4.73
N PHE A 270 -16.02 -2.24 4.29
CA PHE A 270 -15.19 -3.40 4.63
C PHE A 270 -14.05 -3.09 5.61
N SER A 271 -14.13 -1.98 6.34
CA SER A 271 -13.05 -1.59 7.24
C SER A 271 -12.70 -2.68 8.25
N ARG A 272 -11.39 -2.91 8.39
CA ARG A 272 -10.76 -3.76 9.42
C ARG A 272 -9.90 -2.95 10.38
N TYR A 273 -9.79 -1.65 10.17
CA TYR A 273 -8.95 -0.78 10.98
C TYR A 273 -9.44 -0.75 12.43
N ASN A 274 -8.54 -1.07 13.36
CA ASN A 274 -8.82 -1.11 14.80
C ASN A 274 -9.98 -2.04 15.20
N VAL A 275 -10.32 -3.02 14.36
CA VAL A 275 -11.21 -4.10 14.75
C VAL A 275 -10.48 -4.94 15.80
N GLN A 276 -10.99 -4.92 17.03
CA GLN A 276 -10.51 -5.78 18.11
C GLN A 276 -11.20 -7.13 17.95
N VAL A 277 -10.43 -8.23 17.90
CA VAL A 277 -11.03 -9.54 18.10
C VAL A 277 -11.47 -9.63 19.55
N ARG A 278 -12.76 -9.75 19.79
CA ARG A 278 -13.25 -10.11 21.12
C ARG A 278 -12.70 -11.48 21.46
N SER A 279 -11.88 -11.55 22.51
CA SER A 279 -11.52 -12.80 23.14
C SER A 279 -12.74 -13.33 23.91
N ASP A 280 -13.76 -13.84 23.23
CA ASP A 280 -14.87 -14.55 23.87
C ASP A 280 -14.44 -15.99 24.18
N VAL A 281 -13.45 -16.14 25.06
CA VAL A 281 -13.14 -17.39 25.78
C VAL A 281 -12.68 -17.05 27.20
N HIS A 282 -13.54 -16.40 27.98
CA HIS A 282 -13.44 -16.45 29.43
C HIS A 282 -14.81 -16.20 30.05
N LEU A 283 -15.67 -17.23 30.09
CA LEU A 283 -16.77 -17.39 31.05
C LEU A 283 -17.47 -18.71 30.75
N GLY A 284 -17.24 -19.73 31.58
CA GLY A 284 -17.93 -21.01 31.43
C GLY A 284 -17.42 -22.20 32.24
N LEU A 285 -16.51 -22.02 33.20
CA LEU A 285 -16.17 -23.08 34.17
C LEU A 285 -15.93 -22.47 35.56
N ARG A 286 -17.00 -22.01 36.20
CA ARG A 286 -17.07 -21.96 37.66
C ARG A 286 -18.45 -22.45 38.13
N ASP A 287 -18.35 -23.43 39.03
CA ASP A 287 -19.31 -23.78 40.08
C ASP A 287 -20.53 -24.61 39.69
N GLY A 288 -20.31 -25.93 39.64
CA GLY A 288 -21.34 -26.96 39.73
C GLY A 288 -20.93 -28.08 40.68
N LEU A 289 -20.70 -27.77 41.97
CA LEU A 289 -20.65 -28.80 43.02
C LEU A 289 -22.04 -28.92 43.68
N PRO A 290 -22.72 -30.07 43.60
CA PRO A 290 -23.97 -30.27 44.32
C PRO A 290 -23.68 -30.54 45.81
N ARG A 291 -24.28 -29.72 46.68
CA ARG A 291 -24.32 -29.94 48.13
C ARG A 291 -25.11 -31.22 48.40
N ARG A 292 -24.47 -32.19 49.06
CA ARG A 292 -25.14 -33.33 49.70
C ARG A 292 -26.14 -32.82 50.73
N GLY A 293 -27.39 -33.23 50.58
CA GLY A 293 -28.41 -33.17 51.60
C GLY A 293 -29.21 -34.45 51.58
N HIS A 294 -28.93 -35.36 52.52
CA HIS A 294 -29.90 -36.36 52.96
C HIS A 294 -29.75 -36.56 54.46
N ARG A 295 -30.88 -36.36 55.14
CA ARG A 295 -31.23 -37.01 56.40
C ARG A 295 -31.30 -38.52 56.19
#